data_AF-A0A8X6V9G0-F1
#
_entry.id   AF-A0A8X6V9G0-F1
#
_cell.length_a   1.000
_cell.length_b   1.000
_cell.length_c   1.000
_cell.angle_alpha   90.00
_cell.angle_beta   90.00
_cell.angle_gamma   90.00
#
_symmetry.space_group_name_H-M   'P 1'
#
loop_
_entity.id
_entity.type
_entity.pdbx_description
1 polymer ?
#
loop_
_entity_poly.entity_id
_entity_poly.type
_entity_poly.pdbx_seq_one_letter_code
_entity_poly.pdbx_strand_id
1 'polypeptide(L)'
;MASKAPTTLREEAEAKKSFIEALGNSDEEDNGDDLFKVRTKTDAEKEKEEEDYKKWLETEKDMLYLNRYWNDPKLDEGEKFLKDYILNKRFEEPDEEFIKSFPRTIGDSLRRANTKRKQKREDYAERKKREKEQKREELKRLKALKRKEIEEKFLKLKEVTGKDELNLDVSDIESDFDPDKHDQKMMEMFNDDYYNVAEEQKPEFNYDEEIDDEDWDHWTRVQHQNLVQHQTNNDIREELDDDGEEGPEEVQSNALPTRLSGLEANYACGIAPLEKEDSAHA
;
A
#
# COMPACT_ATOMS: atom_id res chain seq x y z
N MET A 1 13.36 4.99 24.73
CA MET A 1 12.54 5.89 25.55
C MET A 1 11.39 6.37 24.68
N ALA A 2 10.17 5.90 24.92
CA ALA A 2 9.03 6.27 24.09
C ALA A 2 8.51 7.65 24.52
N SER A 3 8.55 8.63 23.62
CA SER A 3 7.97 9.96 23.83
C SER A 3 6.44 9.82 23.87
N LYS A 4 5.86 9.95 25.07
CA LYS A 4 4.40 10.08 25.21
C LYS A 4 4.00 11.38 24.52
N ALA A 5 3.17 11.29 23.49
CA ALA A 5 2.59 12.46 22.86
C ALA A 5 1.86 13.29 23.92
N PRO A 6 2.03 14.62 23.95
CA PRO A 6 1.29 15.47 24.87
C PRO A 6 -0.21 15.31 24.62
N THR A 7 -0.98 15.20 25.70
CA THR A 7 -2.45 15.16 25.61
C THR A 7 -2.97 16.54 25.27
N THR A 8 -4.13 16.62 24.63
CA THR A 8 -4.75 17.89 24.20
C THR A 8 -4.85 18.92 25.34
N LEU A 9 -5.20 18.48 26.54
CA LEU A 9 -5.28 19.32 27.75
C LEU A 9 -3.93 19.90 28.17
N ARG A 10 -2.84 19.17 27.94
CA ARG A 10 -1.48 19.60 28.26
C ARG A 10 -1.00 20.64 27.26
N GLU A 11 -1.24 20.42 25.97
CA GLU A 11 -0.91 21.38 24.91
C GLU A 11 -1.64 22.71 25.10
N GLU A 12 -2.94 22.67 25.45
CA GLU A 12 -3.73 23.87 25.74
C GLU A 12 -3.18 24.66 26.93
N ALA A 13 -2.75 23.98 27.99
CA ALA A 13 -2.20 24.62 29.18
C ALA A 13 -0.83 25.25 28.91
N GLU A 14 0.01 24.57 28.11
CA GLU A 14 1.32 25.07 27.70
C GLU A 14 1.17 26.29 26.78
N ALA A 15 0.22 26.29 25.84
CA ALA A 15 -0.08 27.42 24.96
C ALA A 15 -0.65 28.64 25.72
N LYS A 16 -1.53 28.42 26.71
CA LYS A 16 -2.05 29.51 27.57
C LYS A 16 -0.94 30.13 28.42
N LYS A 17 -0.04 29.29 28.96
CA LYS A 17 1.10 29.77 29.74
C LYS A 17 2.09 30.55 28.87
N SER A 18 2.43 30.04 27.69
CA SER A 18 3.32 30.75 26.77
C SER A 18 2.72 32.07 26.28
N PHE A 19 1.39 32.17 26.16
CA PHE A 19 0.69 33.41 25.82
C PHE A 19 0.75 34.45 26.95
N ILE A 20 0.51 34.03 28.20
CA ILE A 20 0.62 34.91 29.37
C ILE A 20 2.07 35.36 29.58
N GLU A 21 3.04 34.46 29.36
CA GLU A 21 4.47 34.77 29.42
C GLU A 21 4.89 35.75 28.32
N ALA A 22 4.38 35.57 27.08
CA ALA A 22 4.60 36.49 25.97
C ALA A 22 3.95 37.87 26.17
N LEU A 23 2.89 37.96 26.98
CA LEU A 23 2.26 39.22 27.39
C LEU A 23 3.04 39.97 28.48
N GLY A 24 4.12 39.37 29.03
CA GLY A 24 5.17 40.03 29.81
C GLY A 24 4.71 41.09 30.81
N ASN A 25 4.55 40.72 32.09
CA ASN A 25 4.64 41.69 33.19
C ASN A 25 6.10 42.15 33.34
N SER A 26 6.58 43.00 32.43
CA SER A 26 7.88 43.66 32.50
C SER A 26 7.66 45.10 32.97
N ASP A 27 7.72 45.30 34.29
CA ASP A 27 7.80 46.63 34.93
C ASP A 27 9.23 47.19 34.84
N GLU A 28 9.81 47.19 33.63
CA GLU A 28 11.09 47.83 33.33
C GLU A 28 11.02 48.53 31.97
N GLU A 29 11.52 49.76 31.97
CA GLU A 29 11.23 50.84 31.04
C GLU A 29 11.73 50.65 29.60
N ASP A 30 10.90 51.20 28.70
CA ASP A 30 11.22 51.87 27.44
C ASP A 30 11.82 51.05 26.30
N ASN A 31 10.99 50.73 25.31
CA ASN A 31 11.21 51.09 23.90
C ASN A 31 9.99 50.73 23.05
N GLY A 32 9.27 51.76 22.59
CA GLY A 32 8.55 51.83 21.30
C GLY A 32 7.69 50.64 20.86
N ASP A 33 6.37 50.83 20.97
CA ASP A 33 5.27 50.08 20.36
C ASP A 33 4.71 48.88 21.15
N ASP A 34 4.23 49.17 22.36
CA ASP A 34 3.28 48.33 23.10
C ASP A 34 1.98 48.14 22.29
N LEU A 35 1.89 47.00 21.60
CA LEU A 35 0.83 46.64 20.65
C LEU A 35 -0.57 46.56 21.30
N PHE A 36 -0.68 46.63 22.63
CA PHE A 36 -1.93 46.71 23.36
C PHE A 36 -1.88 47.71 24.52
N LYS A 37 -2.50 48.88 24.33
CA LYS A 37 -2.74 49.81 25.44
C LYS A 37 -3.83 49.26 26.37
N VAL A 38 -3.48 48.98 27.63
CA VAL A 38 -4.47 48.63 28.65
C VAL A 38 -5.44 49.79 28.83
N ARG A 39 -6.68 49.59 28.38
CA ARG A 39 -7.74 50.58 28.55
C ARG A 39 -8.13 50.66 30.03
N THR A 40 -7.91 51.81 30.66
CA THR A 40 -8.44 52.07 32.00
C THR A 40 -9.96 52.20 31.87
N LYS A 41 -10.69 51.19 32.37
CA LYS A 41 -12.15 51.15 32.29
C LYS A 41 -12.74 52.38 32.99
N THR A 42 -13.72 53.01 32.36
CA THR A 42 -14.45 54.13 32.97
C THR A 42 -15.35 53.59 34.09
N ASP A 43 -15.66 54.42 35.10
CA ASP A 43 -16.42 53.94 36.26
C ASP A 43 -17.82 53.42 35.88
N ALA A 44 -18.46 54.02 34.87
CA ALA A 44 -19.74 53.55 34.33
C ALA A 44 -19.65 52.18 33.63
N GLU A 45 -18.49 51.79 33.11
CA GLU A 45 -18.29 50.45 32.54
C GLU A 45 -17.95 49.44 33.62
N LYS A 46 -17.21 49.84 34.66
CA LYS A 46 -16.99 48.99 35.83
C LYS A 46 -18.31 48.66 36.52
N GLU A 47 -19.21 49.63 36.67
CA GLU A 47 -20.54 49.39 37.25
C GLU A 47 -21.36 48.38 36.45
N LYS A 48 -21.37 48.50 35.11
CA LYS A 48 -22.05 47.53 34.24
C LYS A 48 -21.42 46.13 34.31
N GLU A 49 -20.10 46.04 34.34
CA GLU A 49 -19.39 44.78 34.52
C GLU A 49 -19.65 44.16 35.90
N GLU A 50 -19.75 44.98 36.96
CA GLU A 50 -20.10 44.52 38.30
C GLU A 50 -21.56 44.07 38.39
N GLU A 51 -22.47 44.70 37.66
CA GLU A 51 -23.85 44.26 37.52
C GLU A 51 -23.95 42.93 36.76
N ASP A 52 -23.23 42.81 35.65
CA ASP A 52 -23.13 41.56 34.89
C ASP A 52 -22.47 40.45 35.72
N TYR A 53 -21.45 40.78 36.52
CA TYR A 53 -20.82 39.85 37.46
C TYR A 53 -21.75 39.47 38.62
N LYS A 54 -22.55 40.40 39.14
CA LYS A 54 -23.58 40.11 40.14
C LYS A 54 -24.68 39.21 39.57
N LYS A 55 -25.09 39.44 38.32
CA LYS A 55 -26.05 38.60 37.61
C LYS A 55 -25.47 37.20 37.31
N TRP A 56 -24.18 37.12 36.98
CA TRP A 56 -23.47 35.85 36.82
C TRP A 56 -23.33 35.11 38.17
N LEU A 57 -22.98 35.80 39.25
CA LEU A 57 -22.98 35.24 40.60
C LEU A 57 -24.38 34.78 41.04
N GLU A 58 -25.42 35.43 40.55
CA GLU A 58 -26.81 35.04 40.78
C GLU A 58 -27.17 33.75 40.04
N THR A 59 -26.65 33.52 38.84
CA THR A 59 -26.73 32.21 38.17
C THR A 59 -25.85 31.15 38.85
N GLU A 60 -24.72 31.56 39.45
CA GLU A 60 -23.85 30.71 40.27
C GLU A 60 -24.48 30.36 41.63
N LYS A 61 -25.56 31.02 42.05
CA LYS A 61 -26.30 30.67 43.28
C LYS A 61 -26.83 29.24 43.24
N ASP A 62 -27.10 28.71 42.05
CA ASP A 62 -27.49 27.31 41.87
C ASP A 62 -26.36 26.34 42.24
N MET A 63 -25.10 26.71 41.96
CA MET A 63 -23.91 25.98 42.40
C MET A 63 -23.64 26.16 43.90
N LEU A 64 -23.94 27.33 44.46
CA LEU A 64 -23.85 27.57 45.91
C LEU A 64 -24.90 26.78 46.71
N TYR A 65 -26.10 26.61 46.16
CA TYR A 65 -27.15 25.77 46.75
C TYR A 65 -26.71 24.31 46.82
N LEU A 66 -26.14 23.79 45.73
CA LEU A 66 -25.62 22.42 45.69
C LEU A 66 -24.46 22.23 46.66
N ASN A 67 -23.53 23.19 46.73
CA ASN A 67 -22.41 23.16 47.66
C ASN A 67 -22.86 23.22 49.13
N ARG A 68 -23.86 24.05 49.46
CA ARG A 68 -24.46 24.11 50.80
C ARG A 68 -25.13 22.78 51.15
N TYR A 69 -26.00 22.30 50.28
CA TYR A 69 -26.73 21.04 50.47
C TYR A 69 -25.78 19.85 50.64
N TRP A 70 -24.73 19.74 49.82
CA TRP A 70 -23.75 18.65 49.91
C TRP A 70 -22.85 18.73 51.14
N ASN A 71 -22.75 19.89 51.79
CA ASN A 71 -21.98 20.10 53.02
C ASN A 71 -22.83 20.10 54.29
N ASP A 72 -24.15 19.96 54.18
CA ASP A 72 -25.03 19.88 55.34
C ASP A 72 -24.82 18.55 56.10
N PRO A 73 -24.53 18.57 57.42
CA PRO A 73 -24.28 17.35 58.20
C PRO A 73 -25.49 16.40 58.33
N LYS A 74 -26.68 16.86 57.97
CA LYS A 74 -27.96 16.14 58.07
C LYS A 74 -28.40 15.47 56.77
N LEU A 75 -27.45 15.18 55.88
CA LEU A 75 -27.71 14.51 54.62
C LEU A 75 -28.17 13.05 54.84
N ASP A 76 -29.12 12.58 54.05
CA ASP A 76 -29.61 11.20 54.12
C ASP A 76 -28.50 10.19 53.75
N GLU A 77 -28.64 8.94 54.18
CA GLU A 77 -27.63 7.90 53.92
C GLU A 77 -27.45 7.67 52.41
N GLY A 78 -28.54 7.70 51.64
CA GLY A 78 -28.50 7.56 50.18
C GLY A 78 -27.81 8.74 49.49
N GLU A 79 -28.00 9.96 50.00
CA GLU A 79 -27.39 11.18 49.47
C GLU A 79 -25.89 11.25 49.80
N LYS A 80 -25.47 10.79 50.99
CA LYS A 80 -24.06 10.62 51.36
C LYS A 80 -23.35 9.62 50.45
N PHE A 81 -24.02 8.50 50.16
CA PHE A 81 -23.51 7.52 49.20
C PHE A 81 -23.38 8.13 47.81
N LEU A 82 -24.40 8.84 47.32
CA LEU A 82 -24.36 9.44 45.98
C LEU A 82 -23.26 10.51 45.86
N LYS A 83 -23.09 11.33 46.90
CA LYS A 83 -21.97 12.27 47.02
C LYS A 83 -20.63 11.56 46.90
N ASP A 84 -20.41 10.52 47.70
CA ASP A 84 -19.18 9.73 47.71
C ASP A 84 -18.95 9.03 46.36
N TYR A 85 -20.01 8.47 45.76
CA TYR A 85 -19.98 7.76 44.48
C TYR A 85 -19.59 8.67 43.31
N ILE A 86 -20.13 9.90 43.28
CA ILE A 86 -19.83 10.88 42.22
C ILE A 86 -18.44 11.52 42.44
N LEU A 87 -18.12 11.96 43.67
CA LEU A 87 -16.84 12.63 43.95
C LEU A 87 -15.64 11.69 43.79
N ASN A 88 -15.76 10.45 44.26
CA ASN A 88 -14.72 9.44 44.11
C ASN A 88 -14.87 8.64 42.82
N LYS A 89 -15.76 9.08 41.91
CA LYS A 89 -16.00 8.48 40.60
C LYS A 89 -16.04 6.95 40.60
N ARG A 90 -16.75 6.37 41.56
CA ARG A 90 -16.78 4.92 41.76
C ARG A 90 -17.50 4.14 40.65
N PHE A 91 -18.02 4.86 39.65
CA PHE A 91 -18.54 4.31 38.41
C PHE A 91 -17.44 4.06 37.36
N GLU A 92 -16.26 4.66 37.51
CA GLU A 92 -15.08 4.42 36.68
C GLU A 92 -14.33 3.17 37.19
N GLU A 93 -13.82 2.33 36.28
CA GLU A 93 -12.94 1.22 36.68
C GLU A 93 -11.58 1.79 37.15
N PRO A 94 -10.97 1.28 38.23
CA PRO A 94 -9.70 1.82 38.76
C PRO A 94 -8.52 1.71 37.77
N ASP A 95 -8.65 0.86 36.76
CA ASP A 95 -7.62 0.54 35.77
C ASP A 95 -7.99 1.08 34.37
N GLU A 96 -8.43 2.34 34.26
CA GLU A 96 -8.83 2.95 32.98
C GLU A 96 -7.74 2.87 31.90
N GLU A 97 -6.47 2.95 32.31
CA GLU A 97 -5.32 2.85 31.40
C GLU A 97 -5.04 1.41 30.92
N PHE A 98 -5.54 0.39 31.62
CA PHE A 98 -5.28 -1.02 31.32
C PHE A 98 -6.51 -1.68 30.69
N ILE A 99 -6.55 -1.67 29.36
CA ILE A 99 -7.53 -2.45 28.61
C ILE A 99 -7.19 -3.93 28.76
N LYS A 100 -8.02 -4.65 29.53
CA LYS A 100 -7.96 -6.10 29.67
C LYS A 100 -8.11 -6.74 28.28
N SER A 101 -7.00 -7.24 27.73
CA SER A 101 -6.97 -7.92 26.44
C SER A 101 -6.56 -9.38 26.62
N PHE A 102 -7.23 -10.27 25.90
CA PHE A 102 -6.97 -11.71 25.94
C PHE A 102 -6.38 -12.18 24.60
N PRO A 103 -5.45 -13.16 24.59
CA PRO A 103 -4.83 -13.64 23.37
C PRO A 103 -5.86 -14.31 22.47
N ARG A 104 -5.88 -13.94 21.18
CA ARG A 104 -6.82 -14.52 20.19
C ARG A 104 -6.56 -16.01 19.94
N THR A 105 -5.30 -16.43 20.06
CA THR A 105 -4.87 -17.82 19.93
C THR A 105 -4.19 -18.25 21.23
N ILE A 106 -4.76 -19.26 21.89
CA ILE A 106 -4.22 -19.82 23.13
C ILE A 106 -3.26 -20.93 22.75
N GLY A 107 -1.97 -20.74 23.01
CA GLY A 107 -0.92 -21.74 22.71
C GLY A 107 -1.09 -23.03 23.52
N ASP A 108 -1.60 -22.93 24.74
CA ASP A 108 -1.85 -24.06 25.65
C ASP A 108 -3.26 -24.66 25.49
N SER A 109 -3.83 -24.59 24.29
CA SER A 109 -5.12 -25.22 24.06
C SER A 109 -4.96 -26.75 24.07
N LEU A 110 -5.60 -27.42 25.02
CA LEU A 110 -5.72 -28.89 25.06
C LEU A 110 -6.55 -29.46 23.89
N ARG A 111 -7.10 -28.60 23.02
CA ARG A 111 -7.90 -29.01 21.85
C ARG A 111 -6.99 -29.54 20.75
N ARG A 112 -7.28 -30.75 20.24
CA ARG A 112 -6.63 -31.25 19.02
C ARG A 112 -6.96 -30.35 17.83
N ALA A 113 -5.93 -29.83 17.16
CA ALA A 113 -6.08 -29.07 15.93
C ALA A 113 -6.51 -29.99 14.77
N ASN A 114 -7.39 -29.51 13.91
CA ASN A 114 -7.79 -30.23 12.71
C ASN A 114 -6.79 -29.99 11.58
N THR A 115 -5.98 -30.99 11.24
CA THR A 115 -4.93 -30.90 10.22
C THR A 115 -5.35 -31.43 8.84
N LYS A 116 -6.59 -31.94 8.68
CA LYS A 116 -7.06 -32.56 7.43
C LYS A 116 -6.93 -31.64 6.21
N ARG A 117 -7.20 -30.34 6.37
CA ARG A 117 -7.07 -29.36 5.29
C ARG A 117 -5.61 -29.04 4.98
N LYS A 118 -4.73 -29.06 5.98
CA LYS A 118 -3.28 -28.86 5.81
C LYS A 118 -2.67 -30.02 5.03
N GLN A 119 -2.96 -31.26 5.44
CA GLN A 119 -2.53 -32.47 4.74
C GLN A 119 -2.97 -32.46 3.26
N LYS A 120 -4.26 -32.17 2.99
CA LYS A 120 -4.74 -32.07 1.60
C LYS A 120 -4.01 -31.03 0.74
N ARG A 121 -3.55 -29.93 1.33
CA ARG A 121 -2.76 -28.90 0.62
C ARG A 121 -1.35 -29.38 0.36
N GLU A 122 -0.73 -30.05 1.34
CA GLU A 122 0.59 -30.66 1.21
C GLU A 122 0.57 -31.74 0.12
N ASP A 123 -0.40 -32.64 0.12
CA ASP A 123 -0.58 -33.68 -0.90
C ASP A 123 -0.74 -33.07 -2.31
N TYR A 124 -1.51 -31.99 -2.42
CA TYR A 124 -1.69 -31.26 -3.68
C TYR A 124 -0.39 -30.61 -4.16
N ALA A 125 0.33 -29.96 -3.25
CA ALA A 125 1.61 -29.32 -3.55
C ALA A 125 2.66 -30.37 -3.97
N GLU A 126 2.70 -31.51 -3.31
CA GLU A 126 3.61 -32.61 -3.65
C GLU A 126 3.29 -33.20 -5.03
N ARG A 127 1.99 -33.38 -5.34
CA ARG A 127 1.56 -33.81 -6.67
C ARG A 127 2.02 -32.83 -7.76
N LYS A 128 1.79 -31.53 -7.55
CA LYS A 128 2.21 -30.49 -8.50
C LYS A 128 3.72 -30.41 -8.65
N LYS A 129 4.47 -30.55 -7.55
CA LYS A 129 5.94 -30.58 -7.57
C LYS A 129 6.45 -31.75 -8.42
N ARG A 130 5.86 -32.93 -8.27
CA ARG A 130 6.22 -34.13 -9.06
C ARG A 130 5.91 -33.96 -10.54
N GLU A 131 4.75 -33.39 -10.89
CA GLU A 131 4.40 -33.05 -12.28
C GLU A 131 5.42 -32.08 -12.89
N LYS A 132 5.82 -31.03 -12.14
CA LYS A 132 6.84 -30.07 -12.58
C LYS A 132 8.22 -30.72 -12.76
N GLU A 133 8.61 -31.61 -11.86
CA GLU A 133 9.89 -32.32 -11.93
C GLU A 133 9.97 -33.24 -13.16
N GLN A 134 8.91 -33.99 -13.44
CA GLN A 134 8.81 -34.81 -14.65
C GLN A 134 8.93 -33.98 -15.93
N LYS A 135 8.18 -32.88 -16.03
CA LYS A 135 8.29 -31.95 -17.16
C LYS A 135 9.71 -31.38 -17.31
N ARG A 136 10.36 -31.05 -16.18
CA ARG A 136 11.74 -30.55 -16.19
C ARG A 136 12.73 -31.61 -16.69
N GLU A 137 12.56 -32.87 -16.28
CA GLU A 137 13.38 -33.99 -16.77
C GLU A 137 13.17 -34.24 -18.27
N GLU A 138 11.93 -34.18 -18.75
CA GLU A 138 11.60 -34.28 -20.17
C GLU A 138 12.24 -33.16 -20.98
N LEU A 139 12.13 -31.91 -20.52
CA LEU A 139 12.78 -30.76 -21.16
C LEU A 139 14.30 -30.92 -21.17
N LYS A 140 14.92 -31.39 -20.08
CA LYS A 140 16.37 -31.68 -20.05
C LYS A 140 16.76 -32.74 -21.09
N ARG A 141 15.97 -33.80 -21.23
CA ARG A 141 16.19 -34.84 -22.25
C ARG A 141 16.07 -34.29 -23.67
N LEU A 142 15.04 -33.49 -23.93
CA LEU A 142 14.84 -32.84 -25.23
C LEU A 142 15.98 -31.87 -25.57
N LYS A 143 16.42 -31.05 -24.62
CA LYS A 143 17.58 -30.16 -24.77
C LYS A 143 18.86 -30.96 -25.08
N ALA A 144 19.10 -32.08 -24.39
CA ALA A 144 20.26 -32.93 -24.67
C ALA A 144 20.23 -33.57 -26.06
N LEU A 145 19.05 -33.99 -26.55
CA LEU A 145 18.89 -34.49 -27.92
C LEU A 145 19.12 -33.39 -28.94
N LYS A 146 18.52 -32.20 -28.73
CA LYS A 146 18.72 -31.04 -29.59
C LYS A 146 20.17 -30.58 -29.65
N ARG A 147 20.87 -30.60 -28.53
CA ARG A 147 22.30 -30.32 -28.46
C ARG A 147 23.11 -31.26 -29.35
N LYS A 148 22.84 -32.57 -29.29
CA LYS A 148 23.49 -33.54 -30.20
C LYS A 148 23.16 -33.27 -31.67
N GLU A 149 21.92 -32.95 -31.99
CA GLU A 149 21.52 -32.57 -33.36
C GLU A 149 22.27 -31.31 -33.84
N ILE A 150 22.51 -30.33 -32.96
CA ILE A 150 23.28 -29.12 -33.27
C ILE A 150 24.76 -29.45 -33.46
N GLU A 151 25.36 -30.25 -32.58
CA GLU A 151 26.75 -30.70 -32.69
C GLU A 151 27.00 -31.44 -34.02
N GLU A 152 26.08 -32.32 -34.45
CA GLU A 152 26.16 -32.98 -35.75
C GLU A 152 26.06 -32.00 -36.94
N LYS A 153 25.22 -30.97 -36.83
CA LYS A 153 25.13 -29.92 -37.86
C LYS A 153 26.39 -29.06 -37.89
N PHE A 154 26.96 -28.75 -36.73
CA PHE A 154 28.20 -27.99 -36.63
C PHE A 154 29.36 -28.75 -37.28
N LEU A 155 29.47 -30.06 -37.06
CA LEU A 155 30.45 -30.91 -37.74
C LEU A 155 30.29 -30.87 -39.27
N LYS A 156 29.05 -30.95 -39.78
CA LYS A 156 28.78 -30.84 -41.22
C LYS A 156 29.16 -29.47 -41.78
N LEU A 157 28.87 -28.40 -41.05
CA LEU A 157 29.27 -27.04 -41.44
C LEU A 157 30.79 -26.92 -41.48
N LYS A 158 31.49 -27.42 -40.46
CA LYS A 158 32.96 -27.43 -40.42
C LYS A 158 33.58 -28.14 -41.63
N GLU A 159 32.99 -29.27 -42.05
CA GLU A 159 33.45 -29.99 -43.25
C GLU A 159 33.24 -29.18 -44.54
N VAL A 160 32.15 -28.44 -44.66
CA VAL A 160 31.82 -27.64 -45.85
C VAL A 160 32.57 -26.32 -45.90
N THR A 161 32.77 -25.64 -44.76
CA THR A 161 33.36 -24.30 -44.71
C THR A 161 34.88 -24.30 -44.87
N GLY A 162 35.55 -25.44 -44.71
CA GLY A 162 37.00 -25.59 -44.94
C GLY A 162 37.90 -24.74 -44.02
N LYS A 163 37.33 -24.13 -42.98
CA LYS A 163 38.04 -23.40 -41.92
C LYS A 163 38.02 -24.27 -40.67
N ASP A 164 39.19 -24.71 -40.20
CA ASP A 164 39.33 -25.61 -39.06
C ASP A 164 38.88 -25.00 -37.72
N GLU A 165 38.87 -23.67 -37.66
CA GLU A 165 38.50 -22.87 -36.49
C GLU A 165 37.39 -21.89 -36.89
N LEU A 166 36.14 -22.28 -36.62
CA LEU A 166 35.09 -21.28 -36.40
C LEU A 166 35.32 -20.79 -34.97
N ASN A 167 35.59 -19.50 -34.77
CA ASN A 167 35.76 -18.85 -33.46
C ASN A 167 34.42 -18.73 -32.71
N LEU A 168 33.61 -19.79 -32.74
CA LEU A 168 32.34 -19.91 -32.06
C LEU A 168 32.48 -21.02 -31.03
N ASP A 169 32.60 -20.64 -29.77
CA ASP A 169 32.67 -21.61 -28.69
C ASP A 169 31.26 -22.03 -28.24
N VAL A 170 31.12 -23.25 -27.75
CA VAL A 170 29.85 -23.80 -27.24
C VAL A 170 29.33 -22.97 -26.06
N SER A 171 30.24 -22.34 -25.30
CA SER A 171 29.91 -21.40 -24.23
C SER A 171 29.08 -20.22 -24.71
N ASP A 172 29.24 -19.80 -25.96
CA ASP A 172 28.64 -18.57 -26.50
C ASP A 172 27.17 -18.75 -26.86
N ILE A 173 26.78 -20.01 -27.04
CA ILE A 173 25.42 -20.44 -27.33
C ILE A 173 24.69 -20.81 -26.04
N GLU A 174 25.42 -21.27 -25.00
CA GLU A 174 24.84 -21.69 -23.72
C GLU A 174 24.76 -20.56 -22.67
N SER A 175 25.56 -19.50 -22.77
CA SER A 175 25.51 -18.37 -21.84
C SER A 175 24.30 -17.48 -22.08
N ASP A 176 23.81 -16.85 -21.02
CA ASP A 176 22.84 -15.75 -21.15
C ASP A 176 23.42 -14.66 -22.07
N PHE A 177 22.57 -14.13 -22.97
CA PHE A 177 22.98 -13.14 -23.95
C PHE A 177 23.44 -11.86 -23.25
N ASP A 178 24.72 -11.54 -23.38
CA ASP A 178 25.36 -10.35 -22.82
C ASP A 178 25.77 -9.42 -23.97
N PRO A 179 25.16 -8.22 -24.10
CA PRO A 179 25.37 -7.34 -25.24
C PRO A 179 26.84 -6.94 -25.40
N ASP A 180 27.54 -6.65 -24.30
CA ASP A 180 28.92 -6.18 -24.36
C ASP A 180 29.88 -7.30 -24.83
N LYS A 181 29.66 -8.54 -24.38
CA LYS A 181 30.44 -9.70 -24.83
C LYS A 181 30.13 -10.08 -26.27
N HIS A 182 28.87 -9.94 -26.67
CA HIS A 182 28.46 -10.17 -28.04
C HIS A 182 29.15 -9.17 -28.98
N ASP A 183 29.11 -7.88 -28.64
CA ASP A 183 29.74 -6.82 -29.43
C ASP A 183 31.26 -7.00 -29.54
N GLN A 184 31.93 -7.39 -28.46
CA GLN A 184 33.36 -7.73 -28.48
C GLN A 184 33.68 -8.84 -29.48
N LYS A 185 32.90 -9.93 -29.46
CA LYS A 185 33.09 -11.03 -30.42
C LYS A 185 32.80 -10.63 -31.85
N MET A 186 31.80 -9.78 -32.08
CA MET A 186 31.51 -9.26 -33.42
C MET A 186 32.67 -8.42 -33.95
N MET A 187 33.31 -7.60 -33.11
CA MET A 187 34.51 -6.85 -33.50
C MET A 187 35.71 -7.77 -33.79
N GLU A 188 35.88 -8.85 -33.02
CA GLU A 188 36.97 -9.81 -33.24
C GLU A 188 36.78 -10.62 -34.54
N MET A 189 35.55 -11.06 -34.81
CA MET A 189 35.22 -11.87 -36.00
C MET A 189 35.19 -11.05 -37.29
N PHE A 190 34.73 -9.80 -37.21
CA PHE A 190 34.64 -8.86 -38.33
C PHE A 190 35.62 -7.71 -38.11
N ASN A 191 36.90 -8.04 -38.05
CA ASN A 191 37.98 -7.10 -37.82
C ASN A 191 38.33 -6.28 -39.08
N ASP A 192 39.30 -5.37 -38.94
CA ASP A 192 39.84 -4.58 -40.04
C ASP A 192 40.36 -5.47 -41.18
N ASP A 193 40.88 -6.67 -40.93
CA ASP A 193 41.32 -7.58 -41.99
C ASP A 193 40.15 -8.09 -42.84
N TYR A 194 38.96 -8.26 -42.25
CA TYR A 194 37.73 -8.62 -42.97
C TYR A 194 37.22 -7.45 -43.83
N TYR A 195 37.14 -6.25 -43.25
CA TYR A 195 36.61 -5.06 -43.94
C TYR A 195 37.60 -4.44 -44.94
N ASN A 196 38.91 -4.68 -44.79
CA ASN A 196 39.94 -4.16 -45.70
C ASN A 196 40.28 -5.11 -46.85
N VAL A 197 39.61 -6.25 -46.99
CA VAL A 197 39.66 -7.04 -48.22
C VAL A 197 39.12 -6.15 -49.35
N ALA A 198 39.96 -5.89 -50.36
CA ALA A 198 39.52 -5.14 -51.53
C ALA A 198 38.30 -5.83 -52.12
N GLU A 199 37.14 -5.17 -52.08
CA GLU A 199 35.89 -5.71 -52.63
C GLU A 199 36.11 -6.03 -54.12
N GLU A 200 36.26 -7.32 -54.43
CA GLU A 200 36.23 -7.81 -55.81
C GLU A 200 34.80 -7.58 -56.31
N GLN A 201 34.61 -6.49 -57.06
CA GLN A 201 33.41 -6.08 -57.80
C GLN A 201 32.07 -6.63 -57.27
N LYS A 202 31.26 -5.76 -56.67
CA LYS A 202 29.88 -6.04 -56.26
C LYS A 202 29.17 -6.93 -57.30
N PRO A 203 28.72 -8.14 -56.92
CA PRO A 203 28.03 -9.03 -57.86
C PRO A 203 26.75 -8.37 -58.35
N GLU A 204 26.54 -8.38 -59.66
CA GLU A 204 25.31 -7.89 -60.28
C GLU A 204 24.29 -9.05 -60.26
N PHE A 205 23.32 -8.96 -59.35
CA PHE A 205 22.18 -9.88 -59.34
C PHE A 205 21.18 -9.44 -60.42
N ASN A 206 20.57 -10.40 -61.11
CA ASN A 206 19.50 -10.08 -62.04
C ASN A 206 18.29 -9.55 -61.25
N TYR A 207 17.67 -8.49 -61.77
CA TYR A 207 16.42 -7.94 -61.23
C TYR A 207 15.32 -9.01 -61.27
N ASP A 208 14.70 -9.28 -60.13
CA ASP A 208 13.59 -10.21 -60.00
C ASP A 208 12.35 -9.45 -59.53
N GLU A 209 11.40 -9.23 -60.45
CA GLU A 209 10.18 -8.45 -60.23
C GLU A 209 9.29 -9.05 -59.12
N GLU A 210 9.46 -10.33 -58.76
CA GLU A 210 8.70 -10.95 -57.65
C GLU A 210 9.30 -10.63 -56.27
N ILE A 211 10.59 -10.31 -56.18
CA ILE A 211 11.30 -10.08 -54.92
C ILE A 211 11.64 -8.60 -54.73
N ASP A 212 12.07 -7.92 -55.81
CA ASP A 212 12.56 -6.54 -55.77
C ASP A 212 11.41 -5.52 -55.66
N ASP A 213 10.20 -5.88 -56.10
CA ASP A 213 8.99 -5.06 -56.02
C ASP A 213 8.07 -5.43 -54.85
N GLU A 214 8.48 -6.37 -53.98
CA GLU A 214 7.73 -6.71 -52.77
C GLU A 214 7.78 -5.55 -51.75
N ASP A 215 6.61 -5.04 -51.37
CA ASP A 215 6.47 -3.99 -50.35
C ASP A 215 6.66 -4.58 -48.94
N TRP A 216 7.93 -4.63 -48.52
CA TRP A 216 8.35 -5.11 -47.20
C TRP A 216 7.80 -4.26 -46.03
N ASP A 217 7.48 -2.98 -46.27
CA ASP A 217 6.86 -2.10 -45.28
C ASP A 217 5.37 -2.45 -45.04
N HIS A 218 4.75 -3.17 -45.99
CA HIS A 218 3.39 -3.70 -45.90
C HIS A 218 3.34 -5.22 -45.71
N TRP A 219 4.29 -5.80 -44.96
CA TRP A 219 4.21 -7.21 -44.57
C TRP A 219 2.97 -7.45 -43.67
N THR A 220 1.85 -7.77 -44.31
CA THR A 220 0.64 -8.15 -43.60
C THR A 220 0.89 -9.54 -43.02
N ARG A 221 0.81 -9.64 -41.68
CA ARG A 221 0.59 -10.93 -41.01
C ARG A 221 -0.76 -11.45 -41.50
N VAL A 222 -0.80 -12.11 -42.67
CA VAL A 222 -1.97 -12.82 -43.15
C VAL A 222 -2.20 -13.92 -42.12
N GLN A 223 -3.12 -13.64 -41.20
CA GLN A 223 -3.74 -14.61 -40.34
C GLN A 223 -4.15 -15.77 -41.24
N HIS A 224 -3.45 -16.90 -41.14
CA HIS A 224 -3.95 -18.18 -41.60
C HIS A 224 -5.16 -18.54 -40.71
N GLN A 225 -6.24 -17.79 -40.86
CA GLN A 225 -7.57 -18.21 -40.46
C GLN A 225 -7.96 -19.30 -41.46
N ASN A 226 -7.96 -20.53 -40.96
CA ASN A 226 -8.39 -21.79 -41.59
C ASN A 226 -7.25 -22.75 -41.95
N LEU A 227 -6.70 -23.44 -40.94
CA LEU A 227 -6.95 -24.88 -40.75
C LEU A 227 -6.26 -25.40 -39.47
N VAL A 228 -6.82 -25.08 -38.30
CA VAL A 228 -6.74 -25.98 -37.14
C VAL A 228 -8.13 -25.98 -36.52
N GLN A 229 -8.89 -27.05 -36.76
CA GLN A 229 -10.02 -27.35 -35.89
C GLN A 229 -9.45 -27.68 -34.51
N HIS A 230 -9.31 -26.66 -33.67
CA HIS A 230 -9.15 -26.86 -32.24
C HIS A 230 -10.46 -27.46 -31.74
N GLN A 231 -10.52 -28.80 -31.72
CA GLN A 231 -11.35 -29.48 -30.75
C GLN A 231 -10.91 -28.95 -29.39
N THR A 232 -11.81 -28.24 -28.72
CA THR A 232 -11.56 -27.69 -27.39
C THR A 232 -11.47 -28.85 -26.40
N ASN A 233 -10.29 -29.46 -26.32
CA ASN A 233 -9.87 -30.10 -25.09
C ASN A 233 -9.46 -28.95 -24.16
N ASN A 234 -10.45 -28.45 -23.41
CA ASN A 234 -10.20 -27.90 -22.09
C ASN A 234 -9.41 -28.96 -21.32
N ASP A 235 -8.10 -28.81 -21.24
CA ASP A 235 -7.21 -29.37 -20.21
C ASP A 235 -5.77 -29.16 -20.66
N ILE A 236 -5.23 -27.96 -20.41
CA ILE A 236 -3.85 -27.65 -19.97
C ILE A 236 -3.83 -26.12 -19.89
N ARG A 237 -4.33 -25.60 -18.77
CA ARG A 237 -3.89 -24.28 -18.29
C ARG A 237 -2.56 -24.56 -17.61
N GLU A 238 -1.47 -24.39 -18.35
CA GLU A 238 -0.13 -24.41 -17.79
C GLU A 238 0.00 -23.14 -16.96
N GLU A 239 -0.35 -23.23 -15.68
CA GLU A 239 -0.04 -22.19 -14.71
C GLU A 239 1.48 -22.17 -14.54
N LEU A 240 2.10 -21.32 -15.36
CA LEU A 240 3.39 -20.73 -15.08
C LEU A 240 3.20 -19.98 -13.75
N ASP A 241 3.48 -20.66 -12.65
CA ASP A 241 3.83 -19.99 -11.42
C ASP A 241 5.17 -19.30 -11.71
N ASP A 242 5.09 -18.07 -12.20
CA ASP A 242 6.19 -17.12 -12.26
C ASP A 242 6.49 -16.73 -10.80
N ASP A 243 7.39 -17.48 -10.17
CA ASP A 243 8.06 -17.07 -8.94
C ASP A 243 9.09 -16.01 -9.29
N GLY A 244 8.58 -14.80 -9.57
CA GLY A 244 9.36 -13.58 -9.65
C GLY A 244 10.14 -13.36 -8.36
N GLU A 245 11.41 -13.74 -8.38
CA GLU A 245 12.40 -13.32 -7.41
C GLU A 245 12.69 -11.83 -7.69
N GLU A 246 11.84 -10.96 -7.13
CA GLU A 246 12.01 -9.50 -7.19
C GLU A 246 13.32 -9.12 -6.46
N GLY A 247 14.33 -8.76 -7.25
CA GLY A 247 15.47 -7.99 -6.77
C GLY A 247 15.03 -6.61 -6.26
N PRO A 248 15.82 -5.96 -5.38
CA PRO A 248 15.38 -4.74 -4.71
C PRO A 248 15.26 -3.56 -5.69
N GLU A 249 14.03 -3.09 -5.95
CA GLU A 249 13.76 -1.83 -6.66
C GLU A 249 13.96 -0.61 -5.75
N GLU A 250 14.79 0.34 -6.20
CA GLU A 250 14.90 1.68 -5.65
C GLU A 250 13.61 2.48 -5.89
N VAL A 251 12.92 2.84 -4.79
CA VAL A 251 11.70 3.65 -4.83
C VAL A 251 12.06 5.12 -5.09
N GLN A 252 11.87 5.60 -6.32
CA GLN A 252 11.74 7.03 -6.59
C GLN A 252 10.28 7.46 -6.40
N SER A 253 10.04 8.20 -5.32
CA SER A 253 8.73 8.74 -4.96
C SER A 253 8.31 9.86 -5.92
N ASN A 254 7.18 9.69 -6.62
CA ASN A 254 6.40 10.79 -7.19
C ASN A 254 4.91 10.40 -7.25
N ALA A 255 4.15 10.77 -6.22
CA ALA A 255 2.70 10.57 -6.17
C ALA A 255 1.97 11.89 -6.46
N LEU A 256 1.04 11.87 -7.43
CA LEU A 256 -0.02 12.87 -7.60
C LEU A 256 -1.36 12.25 -7.16
N PRO A 257 -2.22 12.97 -6.42
CA PRO A 257 -3.47 12.40 -5.89
C PRO A 257 -4.60 12.41 -6.92
N THR A 258 -5.25 11.27 -7.11
CA THR A 258 -6.48 11.13 -7.89
C THR A 258 -7.71 11.52 -7.06
N ARG A 259 -8.49 12.48 -7.59
CA ARG A 259 -9.81 12.90 -7.08
C ARG A 259 -10.84 11.80 -7.41
N LEU A 260 -11.48 11.24 -6.39
CA LEU A 260 -12.64 10.36 -6.55
C LEU A 260 -13.90 11.19 -6.79
N SER A 261 -14.54 10.92 -7.92
CA SER A 261 -15.89 11.35 -8.31
C SER A 261 -16.95 10.60 -7.49
N GLY A 262 -17.68 11.30 -6.62
CA GLY A 262 -18.89 10.80 -5.97
C GLY A 262 -20.14 11.27 -6.69
N LEU A 263 -20.95 10.31 -7.16
CA LEU A 263 -22.28 10.53 -7.74
C LEU A 263 -23.31 10.85 -6.65
N GLU A 264 -24.17 11.82 -6.93
CA GLU A 264 -25.38 12.18 -6.19
C GLU A 264 -26.50 11.15 -6.45
N ALA A 265 -27.27 10.80 -5.40
CA ALA A 265 -28.66 10.36 -5.53
C ALA A 265 -29.46 10.52 -4.22
N ASN A 266 -30.17 11.65 -4.15
CA ASN A 266 -31.58 11.83 -3.82
C ASN A 266 -32.18 11.29 -2.49
N TYR A 267 -32.55 12.28 -1.67
CA TYR A 267 -33.55 12.24 -0.60
C TYR A 267 -34.93 11.79 -1.10
N ALA A 268 -35.55 10.85 -0.39
CA ALA A 268 -37.00 10.65 -0.37
C ALA A 268 -37.41 10.15 1.03
N CYS A 269 -37.74 11.09 1.93
CA CYS A 269 -38.35 10.79 3.22
C CYS A 269 -39.85 10.58 3.00
N GLY A 270 -40.31 9.34 3.16
CA GLY A 270 -41.73 8.98 3.13
C GLY A 270 -42.45 9.52 4.37
N ILE A 271 -43.57 10.18 4.10
CA ILE A 271 -44.53 10.70 5.08
C ILE A 271 -45.31 9.51 5.68
N ALA A 272 -45.25 9.34 7.00
CA ALA A 272 -46.09 8.40 7.74
C ALA A 272 -47.48 9.02 8.03
N PRO A 273 -48.61 8.31 7.87
CA PRO A 273 -49.93 8.85 8.20
C PRO A 273 -50.21 8.83 9.71
N LEU A 274 -50.79 9.94 10.18
CA LEU A 274 -51.36 10.15 11.51
C LEU A 274 -52.56 9.22 11.75
N GLU A 275 -52.46 8.32 12.73
CA GLU A 275 -53.62 7.66 13.31
C GLU A 275 -54.28 8.59 14.33
N LYS A 276 -55.54 8.90 14.07
CA LYS A 276 -56.41 9.66 14.97
C LYS A 276 -56.97 8.72 16.02
N GLU A 277 -56.80 9.12 17.26
CA GLU A 277 -57.66 8.79 18.40
C GLU A 277 -59.13 8.99 18.01
N ASP A 278 -59.96 7.96 18.17
CA ASP A 278 -61.39 8.12 18.39
C ASP A 278 -61.83 7.13 19.47
N SER A 279 -62.23 7.69 20.60
CA SER A 279 -62.86 7.04 21.73
C SER A 279 -64.33 6.77 21.46
N ALA A 280 -64.86 5.61 21.85
CA ALA A 280 -66.23 5.40 22.37
C ALA A 280 -66.43 3.89 22.64
N HIS A 281 -66.59 3.46 23.90
CA HIS A 281 -67.90 3.29 24.56
C HIS A 281 -68.83 2.25 23.90
N ALA A 282 -68.82 1.04 24.43
CA ALA A 282 -69.94 0.34 25.09
C ALA A 282 -69.66 -1.17 25.18
#